data_AF-A0A7J5DUJ2-F1
#
_entry.id   AF-A0A7J5DUJ2-F1
#
_cell.length_a   1.000
_cell.length_b   1.000
_cell.length_c   1.000
_cell.angle_alpha   90.00
_cell.angle_beta   90.00
_cell.angle_gamma   90.00
#
_symmetry.space_group_name_H-M   'P 1'
#
loop_
_entity.id
_entity.type
_entity.pdbx_description
1 polymer ?
#
loop_
_entity_poly.entity_id
_entity_poly.type
_entity_poly.pdbx_seq_one_letter_code
_entity_poly.pdbx_strand_id
1 'polypeptide(L)'
;MTRMLGLRRRALHAVLLSLLATSLLLVGPRPDPAAAATPLTVAQAIAAQNGSVATVRGYVVGQPTATSTVVRSGFPNDYALALADSPGTTATGSMIYVQIPSAFRSSYGLKTNPGLLGRQIDVTGTLAAYFSHPGLTGGTAFALVGGGGGSDPGTPTDPGVPAGYYDAAAGKTGAALATALHGIIDGNRTLTYAEVWDALKVTDQDPANSSNVVEFYSGRSVPKSSNGGSTGNWNREHTWPQSHGGFGTAAGPGTDLHHLRPEDVTVNSTRGNKDFDNGGSAVAQCPDCFTDADSFEPRDSVKGDVARGLMYMAVRYEGGDGFADLELNDTVNGTTAYLGKISVLLAWSAADPVSAAERARNDLVYTRYQGNRNPFVDHPEYADAIW
;
A
#
# COMPACT_ATOMS: atom_id res chain seq x y z
N MET A 1 3.13 -68.35 53.79
CA MET A 1 1.82 -67.71 54.02
C MET A 1 1.60 -66.80 52.81
N THR A 2 0.74 -67.04 51.82
CA THR A 2 -0.66 -67.47 51.85
C THR A 2 -1.10 -67.84 50.40
N ARG A 3 -1.82 -68.98 50.25
CA ARG A 3 -2.73 -69.46 49.16
C ARG A 3 -2.18 -69.53 47.72
N MET A 4 -1.90 -70.71 47.16
CA MET A 4 -2.77 -71.83 46.70
C MET A 4 -3.32 -71.68 45.25
N LEU A 5 -2.88 -72.65 44.43
CA LEU A 5 -3.54 -73.36 43.31
C LEU A 5 -4.14 -72.52 42.17
N GLY A 6 -3.78 -72.69 40.89
CA GLY A 6 -3.31 -73.88 40.19
C GLY A 6 -4.50 -74.76 39.75
N LEU A 7 -4.97 -74.63 38.51
CA LEU A 7 -5.17 -75.77 37.59
C LEU A 7 -5.63 -75.33 36.20
N ARG A 8 -4.98 -75.93 35.19
CA ARG A 8 -5.36 -75.97 33.78
C ARG A 8 -6.62 -76.82 33.59
N ARG A 9 -7.48 -76.47 32.61
CA ARG A 9 -7.73 -77.26 31.36
C ARG A 9 -8.97 -76.79 30.57
N ARG A 10 -8.72 -76.54 29.28
CA ARG A 10 -9.47 -76.93 28.06
C ARG A 10 -10.83 -76.27 27.74
N ALA A 11 -10.74 -75.35 26.78
CA ALA A 11 -11.41 -75.32 25.47
C ALA A 11 -12.94 -75.50 25.38
N LEU A 12 -13.61 -74.43 24.96
CA LEU A 12 -14.80 -74.50 24.11
C LEU A 12 -14.71 -73.46 22.99
N HIS A 13 -15.16 -73.89 21.81
CA HIS A 13 -15.14 -73.19 20.54
C HIS A 13 -16.10 -71.99 20.55
N ALA A 14 -15.68 -70.86 20.02
CA ALA A 14 -16.57 -69.79 19.60
C ALA A 14 -16.15 -69.29 18.21
N VAL A 15 -17.08 -69.42 17.28
CA VAL A 15 -17.04 -68.98 15.89
C VAL A 15 -16.99 -67.44 15.85
N LEU A 16 -15.98 -66.87 15.19
CA LEU A 16 -15.90 -65.43 14.96
C LEU A 16 -16.48 -65.11 13.56
N LEU A 17 -17.70 -64.56 13.55
CA LEU A 17 -18.36 -64.05 12.36
C LEU A 17 -17.89 -62.60 12.13
N SER A 18 -17.13 -62.35 11.08
CA SER A 18 -16.69 -61.01 10.67
C SER A 18 -17.83 -60.27 9.97
N LEU A 19 -18.44 -59.28 10.64
CA LEU A 19 -19.30 -58.28 10.00
C LEU A 19 -18.45 -57.16 9.40
N LEU A 20 -18.43 -57.08 8.07
CA LEU A 20 -17.90 -55.94 7.32
C LEU A 20 -19.06 -54.95 7.11
N ALA A 21 -19.05 -53.83 7.84
CA ALA A 21 -20.00 -52.74 7.62
C ALA A 21 -19.47 -51.82 6.52
N THR A 22 -20.02 -51.93 5.31
CA THR A 22 -19.85 -50.93 4.25
C THR A 22 -20.79 -49.76 4.51
N SER A 23 -20.25 -48.68 5.07
CA SER A 23 -20.92 -47.38 5.13
C SER A 23 -20.93 -46.73 3.75
N LEU A 24 -22.06 -46.86 3.04
CA LEU A 24 -22.34 -46.15 1.79
C LEU A 24 -22.78 -44.70 2.14
N LEU A 25 -21.86 -43.75 2.07
CA LEU A 25 -22.18 -42.32 2.18
C LEU A 25 -22.93 -41.89 0.91
N LEU A 26 -24.24 -41.66 1.03
CA LEU A 26 -24.99 -40.89 0.03
C LEU A 26 -24.42 -39.47 -0.01
N VAL A 27 -23.64 -39.17 -1.05
CA VAL A 27 -23.29 -37.80 -1.41
C VAL A 27 -24.53 -37.19 -2.07
N GLY A 28 -25.34 -36.48 -1.29
CA GLY A 28 -26.35 -35.57 -1.84
C GLY A 28 -25.66 -34.43 -2.62
N PRO A 29 -26.33 -33.82 -3.62
CA PRO A 29 -25.77 -32.68 -4.33
C PRO A 29 -25.42 -31.59 -3.31
N ARG A 30 -24.16 -31.16 -3.36
CA ARG A 30 -23.71 -29.99 -2.60
C ARG A 30 -24.52 -28.78 -3.08
N PRO A 31 -25.02 -27.91 -2.19
CA PRO A 31 -25.54 -26.62 -2.64
C PRO A 31 -24.41 -25.93 -3.42
N ASP A 32 -24.72 -25.48 -4.63
CA ASP A 32 -23.79 -24.66 -5.41
C ASP A 32 -23.33 -23.48 -4.55
N PRO A 33 -22.04 -23.09 -4.60
CA PRO A 33 -21.64 -21.81 -4.03
C PRO A 33 -22.50 -20.72 -4.69
N ALA A 34 -23.21 -19.95 -3.88
CA ALA A 34 -24.05 -18.86 -4.36
C ALA A 34 -23.22 -17.98 -5.30
N ALA A 35 -23.57 -17.99 -6.58
CA ALA A 35 -22.95 -17.10 -7.55
C ALA A 35 -23.14 -15.67 -7.05
N ALA A 36 -22.04 -14.95 -6.80
CA ALA A 36 -22.11 -13.54 -6.45
C ALA A 36 -22.93 -12.83 -7.53
N ALA A 37 -24.02 -12.16 -7.12
CA ALA A 37 -24.90 -11.50 -8.06
C ALA A 37 -24.11 -10.46 -8.86
N THR A 38 -24.19 -10.52 -10.19
CA THR A 38 -23.55 -9.55 -11.08
C THR A 38 -23.99 -8.12 -10.69
N PRO A 39 -23.05 -7.16 -10.54
CA PRO A 39 -23.40 -5.78 -10.25
C PRO A 39 -24.39 -5.21 -11.27
N LEU A 40 -25.36 -4.43 -10.79
CA LEU A 40 -26.28 -3.67 -11.65
C LEU A 40 -25.53 -2.56 -12.38
N THR A 41 -25.94 -2.25 -13.60
CA THR A 41 -25.54 -1.00 -14.26
C THR A 41 -26.20 0.19 -13.57
N VAL A 42 -25.70 1.40 -13.81
CA VAL A 42 -26.31 2.62 -13.27
C VAL A 42 -27.75 2.78 -13.79
N ALA A 43 -28.00 2.55 -15.07
CA ALA A 43 -29.36 2.60 -15.63
C ALA A 43 -30.31 1.60 -14.95
N GLN A 44 -29.85 0.38 -14.65
CA GLN A 44 -30.66 -0.62 -13.95
C GLN A 44 -30.95 -0.21 -12.50
N ALA A 45 -29.96 0.35 -11.80
CA ALA A 45 -30.11 0.83 -10.43
C ALA A 45 -31.06 2.04 -10.32
N ILE A 46 -31.04 2.94 -11.31
CA ILE A 46 -31.99 4.06 -11.44
C ILE A 46 -33.42 3.55 -11.64
N ALA A 47 -33.62 2.53 -12.47
CA ALA A 47 -34.94 1.96 -12.72
C ALA A 47 -35.51 1.19 -11.51
N ALA A 48 -34.64 0.62 -10.67
CA ALA A 48 -35.04 -0.23 -9.56
C ALA A 48 -35.59 0.53 -8.35
N GLN A 49 -34.79 1.43 -7.73
CA GLN A 49 -35.14 2.33 -6.61
C GLN A 49 -36.23 1.83 -5.63
N ASN A 50 -36.13 0.56 -5.22
CA ASN A 50 -37.17 -0.18 -4.49
C ASN A 50 -36.79 -0.45 -3.02
N GLY A 51 -35.72 0.18 -2.52
CA GLY A 51 -35.21 -0.03 -1.17
C GLY A 51 -34.43 -1.33 -0.96
N SER A 52 -34.19 -2.12 -2.01
CA SER A 52 -33.32 -3.30 -1.89
C SER A 52 -31.84 -2.90 -1.76
N VAL A 53 -31.04 -3.79 -1.17
CA VAL A 53 -29.58 -3.68 -1.21
C VAL A 53 -29.08 -4.27 -2.52
N ALA A 54 -28.22 -3.54 -3.23
CA ALA A 54 -27.61 -4.00 -4.48
C ALA A 54 -26.19 -3.44 -4.64
N THR A 55 -25.36 -4.16 -5.40
CA THR A 55 -24.09 -3.64 -5.91
C THR A 55 -24.34 -2.95 -7.24
N VAL A 56 -23.89 -1.71 -7.38
CA VAL A 56 -24.00 -0.90 -8.60
C VAL A 56 -22.60 -0.62 -9.13
N ARG A 57 -22.39 -0.91 -10.41
CA ARG A 57 -21.14 -0.64 -11.13
C ARG A 57 -21.29 0.62 -11.97
N GLY A 58 -20.39 1.59 -11.80
CA GLY A 58 -20.41 2.83 -12.59
C GLY A 58 -19.11 3.61 -12.56
N TYR A 59 -18.94 4.51 -13.51
CA TYR A 59 -17.86 5.49 -13.55
C TYR A 59 -18.17 6.68 -12.66
N VAL A 60 -17.20 7.13 -11.87
CA VAL A 60 -17.31 8.37 -11.08
C VAL A 60 -17.29 9.57 -12.03
N VAL A 61 -18.39 10.31 -12.10
CA VAL A 61 -18.56 11.44 -13.05
C VAL A 61 -18.68 12.81 -12.37
N GLY A 62 -18.57 12.85 -11.04
CA GLY A 62 -18.49 14.08 -10.24
C GLY A 62 -19.09 13.92 -8.85
N GLN A 63 -19.31 15.04 -8.17
CA GLN A 63 -19.96 15.10 -6.86
C GLN A 63 -21.31 15.84 -6.97
N PRO A 64 -22.44 15.23 -6.56
CA PRO A 64 -23.70 15.94 -6.48
C PRO A 64 -23.67 16.95 -5.33
N THR A 65 -24.16 18.16 -5.60
CA THR A 65 -24.31 19.25 -4.61
C THR A 65 -25.76 19.70 -4.46
N ALA A 66 -26.61 19.34 -5.42
CA ALA A 66 -28.06 19.50 -5.38
C ALA A 66 -28.73 18.44 -6.28
N THR A 67 -30.07 18.36 -6.26
CA THR A 67 -30.86 17.39 -7.04
C THR A 67 -30.49 17.30 -8.52
N SER A 68 -30.11 18.41 -9.14
CA SER A 68 -29.75 18.49 -10.56
C SER A 68 -28.38 19.13 -10.80
N THR A 69 -27.51 19.15 -9.79
CA THR A 69 -26.20 19.81 -9.88
C THR A 69 -25.09 18.87 -9.45
N VAL A 70 -24.17 18.59 -10.37
CA VAL A 70 -22.98 17.76 -10.15
C VAL A 70 -21.74 18.57 -10.54
N VAL A 71 -20.85 18.80 -9.58
CA VAL A 71 -19.56 19.47 -9.81
C VAL A 71 -18.50 18.44 -10.20
N ARG A 72 -17.52 18.86 -11.01
CA ARG A 72 -16.41 18.00 -11.51
C ARG A 72 -15.03 18.49 -11.08
N SER A 73 -15.00 19.59 -10.35
CA SER A 73 -13.82 20.22 -9.75
C SER A 73 -14.29 21.08 -8.58
N GLY A 74 -13.35 21.51 -7.73
CA GLY A 74 -13.69 22.35 -6.57
C GLY A 74 -14.66 21.64 -5.60
N PHE A 75 -14.45 20.34 -5.39
CA PHE A 75 -15.33 19.48 -4.60
C PHE A 75 -15.51 20.01 -3.16
N PRO A 76 -16.72 20.41 -2.73
CA PRO A 76 -16.91 21.05 -1.43
C PRO A 76 -16.65 20.13 -0.22
N ASN A 77 -16.82 18.82 -0.37
CA ASN A 77 -16.66 17.81 0.69
C ASN A 77 -16.51 16.40 0.12
N ASP A 78 -16.43 15.39 0.99
CA ASP A 78 -16.26 13.97 0.63
C ASP A 78 -17.53 13.12 0.80
N TYR A 79 -18.72 13.73 0.80
CA TYR A 79 -19.92 13.04 1.28
C TYR A 79 -20.68 12.28 0.20
N ALA A 80 -20.41 12.55 -1.08
CA ALA A 80 -21.19 12.02 -2.18
C ALA A 80 -20.41 11.82 -3.48
N LEU A 81 -20.84 10.84 -4.28
CA LEU A 81 -20.41 10.63 -5.66
C LEU A 81 -21.61 10.58 -6.59
N ALA A 82 -21.41 10.97 -7.85
CA ALA A 82 -22.31 10.67 -8.94
C ALA A 82 -21.66 9.57 -9.80
N LEU A 83 -22.38 8.45 -9.99
CA LEU A 83 -21.95 7.37 -10.88
C LEU A 83 -22.77 7.37 -12.17
N ALA A 84 -22.15 7.03 -13.30
CA ALA A 84 -22.83 6.82 -14.58
C ALA A 84 -22.28 5.60 -15.33
N ASP A 85 -23.03 5.08 -16.31
CA ASP A 85 -22.58 3.96 -17.14
C ASP A 85 -21.43 4.32 -18.10
N SER A 86 -21.11 5.61 -18.26
CA SER A 86 -20.01 6.09 -19.09
C SER A 86 -19.27 7.26 -18.43
N PRO A 87 -17.93 7.35 -18.56
CA PRO A 87 -17.11 8.31 -17.81
C PRO A 87 -17.31 9.78 -18.23
N GLY A 88 -17.86 10.02 -19.43
CA GLY A 88 -18.13 11.37 -19.95
C GLY A 88 -19.54 11.89 -19.69
N THR A 89 -20.38 11.14 -18.96
CA THR A 89 -21.80 11.50 -18.79
C THR A 89 -21.96 12.82 -18.04
N THR A 90 -22.73 13.73 -18.63
CA THR A 90 -23.06 15.03 -18.04
C THR A 90 -24.53 15.19 -17.66
N ALA A 91 -25.43 14.44 -18.29
CA ALA A 91 -26.85 14.44 -17.97
C ALA A 91 -27.10 13.81 -16.60
N THR A 92 -27.61 14.59 -15.64
CA THR A 92 -27.84 14.12 -14.26
C THR A 92 -28.88 13.01 -14.16
N GLY A 93 -29.88 12.99 -15.04
CA GLY A 93 -30.86 11.91 -15.11
C GLY A 93 -30.29 10.54 -15.52
N SER A 94 -29.03 10.50 -15.97
CA SER A 94 -28.28 9.28 -16.28
C SER A 94 -27.25 8.94 -15.20
N MET A 95 -27.38 9.54 -14.01
CA MET A 95 -26.49 9.31 -12.88
C MET A 95 -27.25 8.72 -11.69
N ILE A 96 -26.57 7.93 -10.87
CA ILE A 96 -27.07 7.57 -9.53
C ILE A 96 -26.21 8.28 -8.48
N TYR A 97 -26.84 8.86 -7.47
CA TYR A 97 -26.15 9.59 -6.42
C TYR A 97 -25.85 8.69 -5.23
N VAL A 98 -24.58 8.54 -4.92
CA VAL A 98 -24.08 7.67 -3.87
C VAL A 98 -23.79 8.51 -2.63
N GLN A 99 -24.38 8.13 -1.50
CA GLN A 99 -23.97 8.64 -0.19
C GLN A 99 -22.72 7.89 0.27
N ILE A 100 -21.68 8.61 0.71
CA ILE A 100 -20.45 8.02 1.25
C ILE A 100 -20.47 8.10 2.78
N PRO A 101 -20.63 6.96 3.50
CA PRO A 101 -20.48 6.93 4.95
C PRO A 101 -19.08 7.32 5.37
N SER A 102 -18.94 7.84 6.60
CA SER A 102 -17.67 8.41 7.11
C SER A 102 -16.45 7.51 6.89
N ALA A 103 -16.59 6.20 7.11
CA ALA A 103 -15.53 5.22 6.96
C ALA A 103 -14.93 5.13 5.54
N PHE A 104 -15.67 5.54 4.50
CA PHE A 104 -15.23 5.46 3.10
C PHE A 104 -14.81 6.81 2.51
N ARG A 105 -14.98 7.91 3.26
CA ARG A 105 -14.78 9.28 2.72
C ARG A 105 -13.33 9.58 2.37
N SER A 106 -12.39 9.14 3.20
CA SER A 106 -10.96 9.31 2.96
C SER A 106 -10.47 8.58 1.71
N SER A 107 -11.14 7.49 1.29
CA SER A 107 -10.73 6.69 0.14
C SER A 107 -11.56 6.95 -1.12
N TYR A 108 -12.84 7.34 -0.98
CA TYR A 108 -13.78 7.47 -2.09
C TYR A 108 -14.38 8.86 -2.26
N GLY A 109 -14.14 9.79 -1.34
CA GLY A 109 -14.58 11.18 -1.47
C GLY A 109 -13.76 11.95 -2.49
N LEU A 110 -14.41 12.73 -3.36
CA LEU A 110 -13.75 13.46 -4.45
C LEU A 110 -12.96 14.70 -4.00
N LYS A 111 -13.25 15.27 -2.82
CA LYS A 111 -12.43 16.36 -2.28
C LYS A 111 -11.06 15.86 -1.86
N THR A 112 -11.01 14.71 -1.19
CA THR A 112 -9.77 14.05 -0.80
C THR A 112 -9.13 13.32 -1.99
N ASN A 113 -9.93 12.73 -2.89
CA ASN A 113 -9.47 11.88 -3.99
C ASN A 113 -9.97 12.36 -5.36
N PRO A 114 -9.56 13.54 -5.85
CA PRO A 114 -10.03 14.07 -7.14
C PRO A 114 -9.69 13.17 -8.34
N GLY A 115 -8.63 12.34 -8.23
CA GLY A 115 -8.23 11.36 -9.25
C GLY A 115 -9.20 10.18 -9.45
N LEU A 116 -10.24 10.05 -8.62
CA LEU A 116 -11.31 9.07 -8.85
C LEU A 116 -12.20 9.44 -10.03
N LEU A 117 -12.23 10.71 -10.45
CA LEU A 117 -13.03 11.14 -11.59
C LEU A 117 -12.64 10.33 -12.84
N GLY A 118 -13.62 9.70 -13.47
CA GLY A 118 -13.44 8.82 -14.63
C GLY A 118 -13.05 7.37 -14.30
N ARG A 119 -12.84 7.01 -13.03
CA ARG A 119 -12.59 5.62 -12.59
C ARG A 119 -13.90 4.86 -12.41
N GLN A 120 -13.89 3.58 -12.71
CA GLN A 120 -15.04 2.69 -12.50
C GLN A 120 -14.97 2.06 -11.10
N ILE A 121 -16.10 2.09 -10.38
CA ILE A 121 -16.23 1.49 -9.05
C ILE A 121 -17.49 0.62 -8.95
N ASP A 122 -17.45 -0.35 -8.07
CA ASP A 122 -18.60 -1.08 -7.54
C ASP A 122 -18.94 -0.49 -6.16
N VAL A 123 -20.22 -0.18 -5.95
CA VAL A 123 -20.71 0.27 -4.64
C VAL A 123 -21.91 -0.57 -4.23
N THR A 124 -21.85 -1.15 -3.04
CA THR A 124 -22.98 -1.87 -2.42
C THR A 124 -23.69 -0.95 -1.45
N GLY A 125 -25.01 -0.80 -1.59
CA GLY A 125 -25.83 -0.01 -0.69
C GLY A 125 -27.33 -0.19 -0.96
N THR A 126 -28.15 0.59 -0.28
CA THR A 126 -29.61 0.58 -0.42
C THR A 126 -30.04 1.49 -1.57
N LEU A 127 -30.79 0.95 -2.53
CA LEU A 127 -31.37 1.71 -3.66
C LEU A 127 -32.53 2.59 -3.17
N ALA A 128 -32.19 3.81 -2.76
CA ALA A 128 -33.13 4.79 -2.23
C ALA A 128 -32.69 6.21 -2.60
N ALA A 129 -33.65 7.13 -2.65
CA ALA A 129 -33.39 8.49 -3.09
C ALA A 129 -32.35 9.21 -2.22
N TYR A 130 -31.43 9.92 -2.87
CA TYR A 130 -30.46 10.81 -2.23
C TYR A 130 -30.45 12.14 -3.00
N PHE A 131 -30.53 13.27 -2.30
CA PHE A 131 -30.81 14.59 -2.89
C PHE A 131 -32.11 14.66 -3.73
N SER A 132 -33.16 13.93 -3.35
CA SER A 132 -34.40 13.82 -4.16
C SER A 132 -34.15 13.31 -5.59
N HIS A 133 -33.06 12.57 -5.79
CA HIS A 133 -32.64 11.93 -7.03
C HIS A 133 -32.52 10.42 -6.79
N PRO A 134 -32.69 9.55 -7.81
CA PRO A 134 -32.28 8.15 -7.71
C PRO A 134 -30.89 8.01 -7.09
N GLY A 135 -30.81 7.21 -6.03
CA GLY A 135 -29.63 7.15 -5.17
C GLY A 135 -29.27 5.76 -4.68
N LEU A 136 -28.10 5.71 -4.05
CA LEU A 136 -27.55 4.57 -3.34
C LEU A 136 -27.09 5.06 -1.97
N THR A 137 -27.82 4.71 -0.92
CA THR A 137 -27.61 5.19 0.44
C THR A 137 -27.08 4.10 1.34
N GLY A 138 -26.50 4.47 2.49
CA GLY A 138 -25.98 3.50 3.45
C GLY A 138 -24.93 2.56 2.87
N GLY A 139 -24.02 3.08 2.04
CA GLY A 139 -23.03 2.27 1.33
C GLY A 139 -22.20 1.39 2.27
N THR A 140 -22.25 0.07 2.08
CA THR A 140 -21.55 -0.91 2.93
C THR A 140 -20.26 -1.44 2.32
N ALA A 141 -20.06 -1.26 1.00
CA ALA A 141 -18.83 -1.62 0.31
C ALA A 141 -18.58 -0.70 -0.89
N PHE A 142 -17.31 -0.38 -1.12
CA PHE A 142 -16.82 0.37 -2.28
C PHE A 142 -15.58 -0.36 -2.81
N ALA A 143 -15.47 -0.55 -4.13
CA ALA A 143 -14.35 -1.22 -4.75
C ALA A 143 -14.04 -0.63 -6.13
N LEU A 144 -12.77 -0.49 -6.51
CA LEU A 144 -12.40 -0.12 -7.88
C LEU A 144 -12.57 -1.32 -8.82
N VAL A 145 -13.25 -1.14 -9.94
CA VAL A 145 -13.42 -2.19 -10.95
C VAL A 145 -12.16 -2.26 -11.81
N GLY A 146 -11.56 -3.44 -11.93
CA GLY A 146 -10.30 -3.67 -12.65
C GLY A 146 -9.11 -4.02 -11.76
N GLY A 147 -9.28 -4.11 -10.44
CA GLY A 147 -8.47 -4.94 -9.53
C GLY A 147 -9.32 -6.14 -9.09
N GLY A 148 -8.89 -7.37 -9.38
CA GLY A 148 -9.73 -8.57 -9.20
C GLY A 148 -10.04 -8.91 -7.73
N GLY A 149 -11.31 -9.26 -7.43
CA GLY A 149 -11.77 -9.84 -6.15
C GLY A 149 -11.82 -11.38 -6.17
N GLY A 150 -12.14 -12.14 -5.10
CA GLY A 150 -12.58 -11.88 -3.71
C GLY A 150 -12.10 -13.03 -2.76
N SER A 151 -12.25 -13.02 -1.42
CA SER A 151 -13.47 -13.08 -0.58
C SER A 151 -13.16 -12.98 0.94
N ASP A 152 -14.05 -12.30 1.69
CA ASP A 152 -14.32 -12.27 3.17
C ASP A 152 -13.22 -11.84 4.19
N PRO A 153 -13.54 -11.50 5.47
CA PRO A 153 -13.46 -10.17 6.05
C PRO A 153 -12.32 -10.06 7.08
N GLY A 154 -11.26 -9.37 6.72
CA GLY A 154 -10.16 -9.10 7.64
C GLY A 154 -9.03 -8.48 6.86
N THR A 155 -8.77 -7.21 7.15
CA THR A 155 -7.64 -6.43 6.63
C THR A 155 -7.80 -6.02 5.15
N PRO A 156 -7.77 -4.72 4.81
CA PRO A 156 -7.73 -4.27 3.42
C PRO A 156 -6.44 -4.78 2.79
N THR A 157 -6.50 -5.87 2.01
CA THR A 157 -5.40 -6.21 1.10
C THR A 157 -5.50 -5.25 -0.08
N ASP A 158 -4.62 -4.25 -0.08
CA ASP A 158 -4.27 -3.46 -1.25
C ASP A 158 -4.07 -4.42 -2.44
N PRO A 159 -4.74 -4.27 -3.59
CA PRO A 159 -4.71 -5.23 -4.71
C PRO A 159 -3.32 -5.56 -5.29
N GLY A 160 -2.24 -4.99 -4.77
CA GLY A 160 -0.86 -5.38 -5.05
C GLY A 160 -0.18 -6.30 -4.02
N VAL A 161 -0.65 -6.38 -2.78
CA VAL A 161 -0.05 -7.23 -1.73
C VAL A 161 -0.51 -8.69 -1.92
N PRO A 162 0.41 -9.66 -2.06
CA PRO A 162 0.01 -11.07 -2.16
C PRO A 162 -0.77 -11.53 -0.93
N ALA A 163 -1.77 -12.39 -1.14
CA ALA A 163 -2.50 -12.99 -0.03
C ALA A 163 -1.52 -13.75 0.90
N GLY A 164 -1.63 -13.49 2.21
CA GLY A 164 -0.79 -14.08 3.23
C GLY A 164 0.63 -13.49 3.36
N TYR A 165 0.97 -12.46 2.58
CA TYR A 165 2.33 -11.87 2.59
C TYR A 165 2.77 -11.40 3.97
N TYR A 166 1.83 -10.88 4.79
CA TYR A 166 2.10 -10.39 6.15
C TYR A 166 1.59 -11.31 7.26
N ASP A 167 1.21 -12.57 6.98
CA ASP A 167 0.66 -13.48 8.00
C ASP A 167 1.61 -13.68 9.18
N ALA A 168 2.92 -13.73 8.92
CA ALA A 168 3.92 -13.88 9.96
C ALA A 168 4.03 -12.66 10.89
N ALA A 169 3.55 -11.48 10.48
CA ALA A 169 3.54 -10.26 11.28
C ALA A 169 2.28 -10.09 12.13
N ALA A 170 1.22 -10.86 11.86
CA ALA A 170 -0.09 -10.69 12.47
C ALA A 170 -0.05 -10.69 14.01
N GLY A 171 -0.58 -9.64 14.62
CA GLY A 171 -0.70 -9.48 16.08
C GLY A 171 0.60 -9.23 16.83
N LYS A 172 1.74 -9.04 16.14
CA LYS A 172 3.03 -8.73 16.77
C LYS A 172 3.22 -7.22 16.91
N THR A 173 4.08 -6.82 17.85
CA THR A 173 4.52 -5.43 18.09
C THR A 173 5.99 -5.42 18.52
N GLY A 174 6.60 -4.23 18.57
CA GLY A 174 7.98 -4.00 18.99
C GLY A 174 8.99 -4.84 18.20
N ALA A 175 10.03 -5.33 18.89
CA ALA A 175 11.07 -6.16 18.30
C ALA A 175 10.51 -7.44 17.63
N ALA A 176 9.45 -8.04 18.17
CA ALA A 176 8.86 -9.24 17.57
C ALA A 176 8.21 -8.95 16.21
N LEU A 177 7.62 -7.76 16.04
CA LEU A 177 7.10 -7.31 14.74
C LEU A 177 8.25 -7.00 13.78
N ALA A 178 9.26 -6.26 14.23
CA ALA A 178 10.44 -5.94 13.41
C ALA A 178 11.13 -7.21 12.86
N THR A 179 11.42 -8.20 13.71
CA THR A 179 12.00 -9.48 13.27
C THR A 179 11.08 -10.25 12.31
N ALA A 180 9.77 -10.22 12.53
CA ALA A 180 8.83 -10.87 11.62
C ALA A 180 8.81 -10.20 10.24
N LEU A 181 8.82 -8.87 10.22
CA LEU A 181 8.89 -8.08 8.99
C LEU A 181 10.22 -8.29 8.26
N HIS A 182 11.35 -8.30 8.97
CA HIS A 182 12.66 -8.63 8.40
C HIS A 182 12.61 -9.95 7.63
N GLY A 183 12.12 -11.02 8.26
CA GLY A 183 11.98 -12.33 7.62
C GLY A 183 11.00 -12.36 6.42
N ILE A 184 10.00 -11.47 6.37
CA ILE A 184 9.09 -11.34 5.23
C ILE A 184 9.77 -10.66 4.03
N ILE A 185 10.58 -9.63 4.28
CA ILE A 185 11.15 -8.76 3.24
C ILE A 185 12.58 -9.12 2.84
N ASP A 186 13.21 -10.06 3.56
CA ASP A 186 14.50 -10.66 3.21
C ASP A 186 14.41 -11.55 1.95
N GLY A 187 15.57 -11.94 1.40
CA GLY A 187 15.67 -12.81 0.23
C GLY A 187 15.28 -12.14 -1.09
N ASN A 188 15.14 -10.81 -1.09
CA ASN A 188 14.80 -10.03 -2.28
C ASN A 188 15.85 -10.15 -3.39
N ARG A 189 15.39 -10.07 -4.64
CA ARG A 189 16.30 -9.94 -5.79
C ARG A 189 17.03 -8.61 -5.68
N THR A 190 18.35 -8.66 -5.63
CA THR A 190 19.19 -7.47 -5.70
C THR A 190 19.42 -7.02 -7.14
N LEU A 191 19.41 -5.72 -7.39
CA LEU A 191 19.80 -5.15 -8.67
C LEU A 191 21.29 -4.84 -8.71
N THR A 192 21.87 -4.83 -9.92
CA THR A 192 23.15 -4.15 -10.15
C THR A 192 22.95 -2.64 -10.12
N TYR A 193 24.02 -1.91 -9.79
CA TYR A 193 23.94 -0.45 -9.75
C TYR A 193 23.56 0.17 -11.10
N ALA A 194 23.91 -0.49 -12.22
CA ALA A 194 23.51 -0.05 -13.55
C ALA A 194 22.00 -0.22 -13.80
N GLU A 195 21.42 -1.36 -13.40
CA GLU A 195 19.98 -1.63 -13.54
C GLU A 195 19.10 -0.63 -12.76
N VAL A 196 19.62 -0.07 -11.65
CA VAL A 196 18.90 0.96 -10.88
C VAL A 196 18.49 2.15 -11.75
N TRP A 197 19.32 2.57 -12.72
CA TRP A 197 18.95 3.70 -13.60
C TRP A 197 17.67 3.43 -14.38
N ASP A 198 17.52 2.22 -14.91
CA ASP A 198 16.36 1.85 -15.71
C ASP A 198 15.14 1.56 -14.84
N ALA A 199 15.35 1.06 -13.62
CA ALA A 199 14.30 0.93 -12.63
C ALA A 199 13.74 2.30 -12.21
N LEU A 200 14.58 3.28 -11.85
CA LEU A 200 14.14 4.61 -11.43
C LEU A 200 13.36 5.37 -12.52
N LYS A 201 13.70 5.15 -13.80
CA LYS A 201 12.91 5.67 -14.93
C LYS A 201 11.49 5.12 -14.99
N VAL A 202 11.20 4.01 -14.33
CA VAL A 202 9.87 3.38 -14.29
C VAL A 202 9.18 3.66 -12.96
N THR A 203 9.86 3.46 -11.83
CA THR A 203 9.30 3.58 -10.49
C THR A 203 8.93 5.02 -10.13
N ASP A 204 9.66 5.99 -10.69
CA ASP A 204 9.50 7.42 -10.39
C ASP A 204 9.10 8.21 -11.66
N GLN A 205 8.51 7.52 -12.64
CA GLN A 205 7.98 8.15 -13.86
C GLN A 205 6.93 9.21 -13.53
N ASP A 206 7.03 10.37 -14.17
CA ASP A 206 5.99 11.41 -14.06
C ASP A 206 4.67 10.91 -14.68
N PRO A 207 3.57 10.84 -13.91
CA PRO A 207 2.27 10.41 -14.42
C PRO A 207 1.70 11.36 -15.49
N ALA A 208 2.10 12.64 -15.49
CA ALA A 208 1.69 13.61 -16.49
C ALA A 208 2.59 13.61 -17.73
N ASN A 209 3.79 13.03 -17.66
CA ASN A 209 4.75 12.96 -18.77
C ASN A 209 5.63 11.71 -18.69
N SER A 210 5.28 10.67 -19.45
CA SER A 210 6.00 9.38 -19.44
C SER A 210 7.45 9.45 -19.92
N SER A 211 7.89 10.56 -20.52
CA SER A 211 9.28 10.78 -20.92
C SER A 211 10.15 11.30 -19.78
N ASN A 212 9.54 11.65 -18.65
CA ASN A 212 10.18 12.27 -17.51
C ASN A 212 10.15 11.37 -16.26
N VAL A 213 11.03 11.68 -15.31
CA VAL A 213 10.93 11.26 -13.91
C VAL A 213 10.61 12.48 -13.04
N VAL A 214 10.02 12.24 -11.87
CA VAL A 214 9.84 13.26 -10.84
C VAL A 214 11.00 13.16 -9.87
N GLU A 215 11.81 14.21 -9.76
CA GLU A 215 12.87 14.32 -8.74
C GLU A 215 12.25 14.28 -7.34
N PHE A 216 12.85 13.54 -6.42
CA PHE A 216 12.21 13.16 -5.17
C PHE A 216 11.99 14.30 -4.19
N TYR A 217 13.02 15.07 -3.88
CA TYR A 217 12.95 16.23 -3.00
C TYR A 217 12.45 17.46 -3.79
N SER A 218 13.01 17.73 -4.96
CA SER A 218 12.66 18.94 -5.73
C SER A 218 11.27 18.86 -6.40
N GLY A 219 10.82 17.65 -6.81
CA GLY A 219 9.60 17.36 -7.60
C GLY A 219 9.52 18.01 -8.95
N ARG A 220 10.67 18.40 -9.48
CA ARG A 220 10.72 18.81 -10.86
C ARG A 220 10.54 17.57 -11.73
N SER A 221 9.71 17.71 -12.75
CA SER A 221 9.59 16.74 -13.82
C SER A 221 10.74 16.98 -14.81
N VAL A 222 11.66 16.02 -14.91
CA VAL A 222 12.87 16.13 -15.73
C VAL A 222 13.01 14.96 -16.69
N PRO A 223 13.63 15.14 -17.87
CA PRO A 223 13.77 14.06 -18.85
C PRO A 223 14.48 12.83 -18.27
N LYS A 224 13.96 11.64 -18.58
CA LYS A 224 14.61 10.35 -18.25
C LYS A 224 16.04 10.24 -18.77
N SER A 225 16.35 10.95 -19.85
CA SER A 225 17.67 11.00 -20.48
C SER A 225 18.65 11.95 -19.79
N SER A 226 18.17 12.85 -18.93
CA SER A 226 19.01 13.81 -18.21
C SER A 226 19.59 13.20 -16.92
N ASN A 227 19.99 11.93 -16.97
CA ASN A 227 20.52 11.20 -15.82
C ASN A 227 22.06 11.16 -15.89
N GLY A 228 22.74 11.45 -14.78
CA GLY A 228 24.21 11.48 -14.77
C GLY A 228 24.79 12.21 -13.56
N GLY A 229 25.99 12.78 -13.70
CA GLY A 229 26.68 13.49 -12.60
C GLY A 229 26.89 14.98 -12.80
N SER A 230 26.41 15.56 -13.91
CA SER A 230 26.56 16.99 -14.20
C SER A 230 25.43 17.82 -13.58
N THR A 231 25.68 19.10 -13.31
CA THR A 231 24.64 20.05 -12.91
C THR A 231 23.50 20.07 -13.93
N GLY A 232 22.25 20.04 -13.44
CA GLY A 232 21.05 19.96 -14.28
C GLY A 232 20.66 18.54 -14.70
N ASN A 233 21.47 17.54 -14.36
CA ASN A 233 21.05 16.15 -14.40
C ASN A 233 20.43 15.73 -13.06
N TRP A 234 19.65 14.66 -13.10
CA TRP A 234 19.31 13.90 -11.91
C TRP A 234 20.27 12.72 -11.71
N ASN A 235 20.49 12.34 -10.45
CA ASN A 235 21.25 11.16 -10.06
C ASN A 235 20.47 10.30 -9.05
N ARG A 236 21.13 9.26 -8.54
CA ARG A 236 20.56 8.34 -7.53
C ARG A 236 20.78 8.93 -6.15
N GLU A 237 19.70 9.35 -5.52
CA GLU A 237 19.64 9.69 -4.10
C GLU A 237 19.53 8.42 -3.27
N HIS A 238 20.49 8.22 -2.37
CA HIS A 238 20.46 7.19 -1.35
C HIS A 238 19.90 7.80 -0.07
N THR A 239 18.58 7.72 0.14
CA THR A 239 17.94 8.30 1.35
C THR A 239 18.60 7.83 2.65
N TRP A 240 19.12 6.61 2.70
CA TRP A 240 20.11 6.20 3.70
C TRP A 240 21.50 6.46 3.12
N PRO A 241 22.29 7.42 3.61
CA PRO A 241 23.58 7.73 3.01
C PRO A 241 24.51 6.52 3.04
N GLN A 242 25.20 6.27 1.94
CA GLN A 242 26.23 5.22 1.83
C GLN A 242 27.27 5.30 2.95
N SER A 243 27.70 6.53 3.29
CA SER A 243 28.67 6.78 4.36
C SER A 243 28.13 6.45 5.74
N HIS A 244 26.82 6.56 5.96
CA HIS A 244 26.19 6.14 7.21
C HIS A 244 26.11 4.63 7.21
N GLY A 245 25.46 3.99 6.22
CA GLY A 245 25.27 2.55 6.25
C GLY A 245 26.52 1.69 5.99
N GLY A 246 27.69 2.29 5.76
CA GLY A 246 28.92 1.55 5.52
C GLY A 246 28.87 0.69 4.24
N PHE A 247 28.01 1.05 3.29
CA PHE A 247 27.82 0.33 2.03
C PHE A 247 28.17 1.20 0.83
N GLY A 248 28.61 0.56 -0.26
CA GLY A 248 28.91 1.23 -1.52
C GLY A 248 27.78 1.05 -2.54
N THR A 249 28.15 0.88 -3.80
CA THR A 249 27.22 0.60 -4.89
C THR A 249 27.06 -0.91 -5.17
N ALA A 250 27.47 -1.75 -4.22
CA ALA A 250 27.34 -3.19 -4.34
C ALA A 250 25.87 -3.61 -4.23
N ALA A 251 25.53 -4.75 -4.83
CA ALA A 251 24.20 -5.35 -4.72
C ALA A 251 23.85 -5.61 -3.25
N GLY A 252 22.68 -5.14 -2.80
CA GLY A 252 22.29 -5.10 -1.39
C GLY A 252 21.72 -3.72 -1.05
N PRO A 253 22.03 -3.13 0.12
CA PRO A 253 21.47 -1.84 0.51
C PRO A 253 21.82 -0.72 -0.48
N GLY A 254 22.99 -0.78 -1.12
CA GLY A 254 23.42 0.20 -2.12
C GLY A 254 22.63 0.21 -3.43
N THR A 255 21.79 -0.79 -3.68
CA THR A 255 20.98 -0.93 -4.90
C THR A 255 19.49 -1.17 -4.62
N ASP A 256 19.04 -1.01 -3.37
CA ASP A 256 17.66 -1.23 -2.99
C ASP A 256 16.75 -0.06 -3.41
N LEU A 257 15.79 -0.36 -4.28
CA LEU A 257 14.84 0.60 -4.81
C LEU A 257 13.90 1.17 -3.75
N HIS A 258 13.65 0.53 -2.61
CA HIS A 258 12.76 1.09 -1.59
C HIS A 258 13.29 2.38 -0.97
N HIS A 259 14.59 2.65 -1.10
CA HIS A 259 15.24 3.83 -0.54
C HIS A 259 15.97 4.69 -1.59
N LEU A 260 16.27 4.13 -2.77
CA LEU A 260 16.86 4.84 -3.89
C LEU A 260 15.82 5.65 -4.67
N ARG A 261 16.09 6.94 -4.92
CA ARG A 261 15.18 7.83 -5.67
C ARG A 261 15.95 8.69 -6.69
N PRO A 262 15.32 9.20 -7.77
CA PRO A 262 15.96 10.17 -8.65
C PRO A 262 15.95 11.57 -8.00
N GLU A 263 17.05 12.30 -8.03
CA GLU A 263 17.11 13.67 -7.49
C GLU A 263 18.08 14.55 -8.27
N ASP A 264 17.86 15.87 -8.29
CA ASP A 264 18.82 16.81 -8.88
C ASP A 264 20.19 16.65 -8.24
N VAL A 265 21.24 16.63 -9.06
CA VAL A 265 22.63 16.47 -8.58
C VAL A 265 23.03 17.51 -7.53
N THR A 266 22.53 18.76 -7.65
CA THR A 266 22.83 19.86 -6.71
C THR A 266 22.08 19.70 -5.40
N VAL A 267 20.80 19.31 -5.45
CA VAL A 267 19.97 19.07 -4.27
C VAL A 267 20.48 17.85 -3.50
N ASN A 268 20.76 16.74 -4.20
CA ASN A 268 21.39 15.55 -3.61
C ASN A 268 22.75 15.93 -2.98
N SER A 269 23.60 16.71 -3.67
CA SER A 269 24.86 17.18 -3.07
C SER A 269 24.66 18.07 -1.83
N THR A 270 23.57 18.83 -1.75
CA THR A 270 23.26 19.67 -0.59
C THR A 270 22.77 18.84 0.60
N ARG A 271 22.00 17.80 0.32
CA ARG A 271 21.56 16.79 1.30
C ARG A 271 22.77 16.02 1.84
N GLY A 272 23.68 15.62 0.96
CA GLY A 272 24.94 14.97 1.33
C GLY A 272 24.71 13.72 2.17
N ASN A 273 25.30 13.68 3.37
CA ASN A 273 25.08 12.62 4.34
C ASN A 273 24.33 13.10 5.59
N LYS A 274 23.57 14.19 5.50
CA LYS A 274 22.85 14.73 6.66
C LYS A 274 21.75 13.77 7.10
N ASP A 275 21.49 13.79 8.41
CA ASP A 275 20.30 13.18 8.99
C ASP A 275 19.04 13.93 8.52
N PHE A 276 17.86 13.34 8.72
CA PHE A 276 16.60 14.02 8.44
C PHE A 276 16.05 14.69 9.71
N ASP A 277 15.74 15.98 9.59
CA ASP A 277 15.11 16.80 10.63
C ASP A 277 14.52 18.06 9.97
N ASN A 278 14.06 19.03 10.75
CA ASN A 278 13.46 20.29 10.29
C ASN A 278 14.45 21.30 9.67
N GLY A 279 15.71 20.92 9.42
CA GLY A 279 16.69 21.76 8.71
C GLY A 279 16.79 23.19 9.27
N GLY A 280 16.92 24.15 8.37
CA GLY A 280 16.83 25.57 8.74
C GLY A 280 16.74 26.53 7.57
N SER A 281 17.77 26.57 6.72
CA SER A 281 17.82 27.48 5.57
C SER A 281 17.27 26.82 4.30
N ALA A 282 16.57 27.60 3.48
CA ALA A 282 16.00 27.09 2.22
C ALA A 282 17.07 26.53 1.27
N VAL A 283 16.77 25.41 0.62
CA VAL A 283 17.64 24.75 -0.35
C VAL A 283 17.34 25.27 -1.76
N ALA A 284 18.37 25.73 -2.47
CA ALA A 284 18.22 26.17 -3.85
C ALA A 284 17.72 25.02 -4.75
N GLN A 285 16.80 25.31 -5.66
CA GLN A 285 16.18 24.35 -6.60
C GLN A 285 15.26 23.29 -5.95
N CYS A 286 15.04 23.34 -4.64
CA CYS A 286 14.15 22.43 -3.91
C CYS A 286 13.13 23.27 -3.12
N PRO A 287 11.97 23.58 -3.72
CA PRO A 287 10.93 24.33 -3.03
C PRO A 287 10.50 23.60 -1.76
N ASP A 288 10.34 24.35 -0.66
CA ASP A 288 9.97 23.86 0.66
C ASP A 288 10.91 22.78 1.24
N CYS A 289 12.16 22.75 0.78
CA CYS A 289 13.22 21.97 1.40
C CYS A 289 14.14 22.88 2.20
N PHE A 290 14.58 22.42 3.36
CA PHE A 290 15.44 23.17 4.27
C PHE A 290 16.66 22.34 4.65
N THR A 291 17.75 23.02 5.00
CA THR A 291 18.97 22.36 5.47
C THR A 291 19.72 23.25 6.43
N ASP A 292 20.45 22.63 7.34
CA ASP A 292 21.42 23.27 8.22
C ASP A 292 22.75 22.48 8.20
N ALA A 293 23.50 22.53 9.30
CA ALA A 293 24.82 21.93 9.38
C ALA A 293 24.78 20.40 9.31
N ASP A 294 23.78 19.77 9.91
CA ASP A 294 23.72 18.32 10.15
C ASP A 294 22.40 17.67 9.71
N SER A 295 21.41 18.47 9.30
CA SER A 295 20.10 17.97 8.88
C SER A 295 19.55 18.52 7.57
N PHE A 296 18.66 17.72 6.97
CA PHE A 296 17.90 18.05 5.77
C PHE A 296 16.42 17.80 6.01
N GLU A 297 15.59 18.79 5.68
CA GLU A 297 14.13 18.71 5.66
C GLU A 297 13.67 18.65 4.19
N PRO A 298 13.08 17.53 3.73
CA PRO A 298 12.44 17.51 2.43
C PRO A 298 11.10 18.26 2.51
N ARG A 299 10.54 18.61 1.36
CA ARG A 299 9.17 19.15 1.28
C ARG A 299 8.13 18.23 1.93
N ASP A 300 7.04 18.84 2.36
CA ASP A 300 5.95 18.15 3.08
C ASP A 300 5.40 16.93 2.34
N SER A 301 5.28 16.98 1.01
CA SER A 301 4.64 15.93 0.21
C SER A 301 5.47 14.66 0.01
N VAL A 302 6.67 14.57 0.58
CA VAL A 302 7.51 13.35 0.55
C VAL A 302 8.14 13.02 1.90
N LYS A 303 7.73 13.73 2.97
CA LYS A 303 8.26 13.49 4.32
C LYS A 303 7.90 12.07 4.79
N GLY A 304 6.70 11.60 4.47
CA GLY A 304 6.23 10.27 4.78
C GLY A 304 6.95 9.20 3.95
N ASP A 305 7.15 9.45 2.65
CA ASP A 305 7.94 8.57 1.77
C ASP A 305 9.36 8.34 2.33
N VAL A 306 10.02 9.42 2.76
CA VAL A 306 11.36 9.35 3.39
C VAL A 306 11.29 8.50 4.65
N ALA A 307 10.36 8.81 5.56
CA ALA A 307 10.22 8.09 6.82
C ALA A 307 10.03 6.59 6.62
N ARG A 308 9.08 6.19 5.78
CA ARG A 308 8.76 4.78 5.50
C ARG A 308 9.89 4.08 4.74
N GLY A 309 10.61 4.78 3.87
CA GLY A 309 11.81 4.25 3.21
C GLY A 309 12.94 3.94 4.21
N LEU A 310 13.16 4.82 5.18
CA LEU A 310 14.19 4.63 6.21
C LEU A 310 13.82 3.54 7.23
N MET A 311 12.55 3.50 7.66
CA MET A 311 12.02 2.43 8.51
C MET A 311 12.17 1.07 7.84
N TYR A 312 11.90 0.99 6.53
CA TYR A 312 12.17 -0.21 5.73
C TYR A 312 13.66 -0.58 5.75
N MET A 313 14.56 0.37 5.50
CA MET A 313 15.99 0.07 5.48
C MET A 313 16.48 -0.49 6.82
N ALA A 314 16.00 0.07 7.92
CA ALA A 314 16.36 -0.40 9.26
C ALA A 314 15.87 -1.83 9.54
N VAL A 315 14.65 -2.17 9.11
CA VAL A 315 14.11 -3.54 9.29
C VAL A 315 14.70 -4.52 8.27
N ARG A 316 14.95 -4.10 7.04
CA ARG A 316 15.49 -4.97 6.00
C ARG A 316 16.93 -5.36 6.28
N TYR A 317 17.75 -4.42 6.77
CA TYR A 317 19.19 -4.58 6.91
C TYR A 317 19.62 -4.60 8.38
N GLU A 318 19.13 -5.56 9.16
CA GLU A 318 19.51 -5.77 10.58
C GLU A 318 20.89 -6.46 10.78
N GLY A 319 21.71 -6.49 9.73
CA GLY A 319 22.99 -7.20 9.69
C GLY A 319 22.88 -8.71 9.41
N GLY A 320 24.02 -9.41 9.47
CA GLY A 320 24.08 -10.86 9.23
C GLY A 320 24.07 -11.31 7.76
N ASP A 321 23.81 -10.39 6.83
CA ASP A 321 23.80 -10.57 5.38
C ASP A 321 25.11 -10.11 4.70
N GLY A 322 26.11 -9.73 5.50
CA GLY A 322 27.40 -9.19 5.05
C GLY A 322 27.43 -7.66 4.97
N PHE A 323 26.34 -6.97 5.31
CA PHE A 323 26.28 -5.53 5.49
C PHE A 323 26.20 -5.15 6.98
N ALA A 324 26.37 -3.85 7.26
CA ALA A 324 26.20 -3.33 8.60
C ALA A 324 24.72 -3.38 9.01
N ASP A 325 24.47 -3.52 10.31
CA ASP A 325 23.15 -3.38 10.92
C ASP A 325 22.72 -1.91 10.85
N LEU A 326 21.75 -1.60 10.00
CA LEU A 326 21.24 -0.25 9.79
C LEU A 326 20.21 0.06 10.87
N GLU A 327 20.53 1.01 11.74
CA GLU A 327 19.71 1.32 12.91
C GLU A 327 19.19 2.75 12.88
N LEU A 328 17.88 2.92 13.11
CA LEU A 328 17.31 4.23 13.40
C LEU A 328 17.51 4.57 14.87
N ASN A 329 17.88 5.81 15.16
CA ASN A 329 17.99 6.32 16.52
C ASN A 329 17.27 7.67 16.67
N ASP A 330 17.37 8.31 17.84
CA ASP A 330 16.72 9.60 18.11
C ASP A 330 17.70 10.78 18.24
N THR A 331 18.89 10.65 17.63
CA THR A 331 19.97 11.65 17.71
C THR A 331 20.60 11.90 16.33
N VAL A 332 20.82 13.16 15.98
CA VAL A 332 21.60 13.54 14.79
C VAL A 332 23.08 13.39 15.14
N ASN A 333 23.63 12.20 14.93
CA ASN A 333 24.98 11.86 15.40
C ASN A 333 25.93 11.46 14.27
N GLY A 334 25.44 11.26 13.03
CA GLY A 334 26.27 10.98 11.87
C GLY A 334 27.19 9.76 11.99
N THR A 335 26.88 8.81 12.89
CA THR A 335 27.75 7.65 13.15
C THR A 335 27.48 6.50 12.19
N THR A 336 28.49 5.63 12.00
CA THR A 336 28.38 4.49 11.09
C THR A 336 27.26 3.55 11.53
N ALA A 337 26.42 3.23 10.57
CA ALA A 337 25.21 2.44 10.55
C ALA A 337 23.99 3.05 11.25
N TYR A 338 24.08 4.29 11.75
CA TYR A 338 22.96 4.99 12.35
C TYR A 338 22.40 6.10 11.46
N LEU A 339 21.08 6.27 11.49
CA LEU A 339 20.39 7.44 10.97
C LEU A 339 19.36 7.95 11.99
N GLY A 340 19.36 9.26 12.22
CA GLY A 340 18.73 9.86 13.39
C GLY A 340 17.29 10.32 13.24
N LYS A 341 16.73 10.67 14.41
CA LYS A 341 15.41 11.26 14.69
C LYS A 341 14.20 10.44 14.26
N ILE A 342 14.15 9.19 14.69
CA ILE A 342 12.94 8.35 14.56
C ILE A 342 11.67 9.05 15.06
N SER A 343 11.74 9.87 16.12
CA SER A 343 10.59 10.67 16.58
C SER A 343 10.06 11.64 15.53
N VAL A 344 10.96 12.27 14.75
CA VAL A 344 10.60 13.15 13.63
C VAL A 344 10.07 12.33 12.45
N LEU A 345 10.70 11.21 12.13
CA LEU A 345 10.25 10.32 11.05
C LEU A 345 8.85 9.76 11.31
N LEU A 346 8.53 9.39 12.55
CA LEU A 346 7.18 8.96 12.94
C LEU A 346 6.16 10.09 12.75
N ALA A 347 6.49 11.31 13.22
CA ALA A 347 5.64 12.47 13.03
C ALA A 347 5.41 12.79 11.54
N TRP A 348 6.46 12.67 10.72
CA TRP A 348 6.39 12.86 9.27
C TRP A 348 5.55 11.78 8.58
N SER A 349 5.72 10.51 8.93
CA SER A 349 4.90 9.41 8.39
C SER A 349 3.41 9.60 8.67
N ALA A 350 3.07 10.10 9.87
CA ALA A 350 1.69 10.40 10.26
C ALA A 350 1.14 11.65 9.55
N ALA A 351 1.96 12.69 9.36
CA ALA A 351 1.56 13.94 8.74
C ALA A 351 1.45 13.86 7.20
N ASP A 352 2.21 12.96 6.56
CA ASP A 352 2.22 12.69 5.13
C ASP A 352 1.82 11.22 4.86
N PRO A 353 0.50 10.92 4.82
CA PRO A 353 0.00 9.56 4.63
C PRO A 353 0.40 8.97 3.27
N VAL A 354 0.45 7.64 3.19
CA VAL A 354 0.85 6.93 1.97
C VAL A 354 0.03 7.37 0.76
N SER A 355 0.75 7.88 -0.24
CA SER A 355 0.14 8.37 -1.48
C SER A 355 -0.14 7.23 -2.46
N ALA A 356 -0.98 7.50 -3.47
CA ALA A 356 -1.22 6.54 -4.55
C ALA A 356 0.05 6.28 -5.40
N ALA A 357 0.92 7.30 -5.53
CA ALA A 357 2.19 7.16 -6.23
C ALA A 357 3.14 6.24 -5.46
N GLU A 358 3.19 6.38 -4.13
CA GLU A 358 4.02 5.54 -3.26
C GLU A 358 3.57 4.06 -3.26
N ARG A 359 2.25 3.79 -3.19
CA ARG A 359 1.72 2.42 -3.36
C ARG A 359 2.08 1.82 -4.71
N ALA A 360 1.86 2.58 -5.79
CA ALA A 360 2.19 2.12 -7.14
C ALA A 360 3.69 1.85 -7.30
N ARG A 361 4.54 2.66 -6.64
CA ARG A 361 5.97 2.43 -6.58
C ARG A 361 6.30 1.11 -5.86
N ASN A 362 5.71 0.88 -4.68
CA ASN A 362 5.88 -0.36 -3.92
C ASN A 362 5.48 -1.59 -4.74
N ASP A 363 4.36 -1.51 -5.46
CA ASP A 363 3.89 -2.54 -6.38
C ASP A 363 4.86 -2.83 -7.51
N LEU A 364 5.44 -1.79 -8.12
CA LEU A 364 6.41 -1.96 -9.21
C LEU A 364 7.70 -2.60 -8.70
N VAL A 365 8.20 -2.16 -7.54
CA VAL A 365 9.40 -2.75 -6.92
C VAL A 365 9.16 -4.24 -6.65
N TYR A 366 8.00 -4.60 -6.10
CA TYR A 366 7.63 -5.99 -5.86
C TYR A 366 7.49 -6.81 -7.16
N THR A 367 6.62 -6.38 -8.06
CA THR A 367 6.20 -7.20 -9.21
C THR A 367 7.24 -7.28 -10.33
N ARG A 368 8.14 -6.29 -10.45
CA ARG A 368 9.06 -6.18 -11.59
C ARG A 368 10.54 -6.25 -11.25
N TYR A 369 10.94 -5.93 -10.01
CA TYR A 369 12.34 -5.67 -9.72
C TYR A 369 12.92 -6.54 -8.60
N GLN A 370 12.43 -6.39 -7.37
CA GLN A 370 13.06 -6.96 -6.18
C GLN A 370 12.27 -8.10 -5.55
N GLY A 371 10.97 -8.22 -5.83
CA GLY A 371 10.15 -9.29 -5.26
C GLY A 371 9.84 -9.14 -3.78
N ASN A 372 10.18 -8.00 -3.16
CA ASN A 372 9.80 -7.65 -1.80
C ASN A 372 9.09 -6.30 -1.73
N ARG A 373 8.28 -6.12 -0.69
CA ARG A 373 7.49 -4.90 -0.44
C ARG A 373 8.05 -4.12 0.72
N ASN A 374 7.83 -2.81 0.74
CA ASN A 374 8.01 -1.99 1.92
C ASN A 374 6.78 -2.15 2.84
N PRO A 375 6.91 -2.79 4.02
CA PRO A 375 5.78 -3.03 4.92
C PRO A 375 5.17 -1.74 5.45
N PHE A 376 5.96 -0.67 5.59
CA PHE A 376 5.48 0.60 6.12
C PHE A 376 4.66 1.38 5.08
N VAL A 377 4.74 1.03 3.80
CA VAL A 377 3.86 1.54 2.75
C VAL A 377 2.53 0.79 2.73
N ASP A 378 2.57 -0.53 2.87
CA ASP A 378 1.35 -1.36 2.86
C ASP A 378 0.59 -1.28 4.21
N HIS A 379 1.33 -1.12 5.31
CA HIS A 379 0.84 -1.06 6.69
C HIS A 379 1.56 0.07 7.47
N PRO A 380 1.18 1.34 7.25
CA PRO A 380 1.80 2.48 7.93
C PRO A 380 1.73 2.41 9.46
N GLU A 381 0.71 1.74 9.99
CA GLU A 381 0.53 1.49 11.41
C GLU A 381 1.67 0.65 12.05
N TYR A 382 2.45 -0.08 11.24
CA TYR A 382 3.59 -0.82 11.77
C TYR A 382 4.71 0.08 12.27
N ALA A 383 4.78 1.34 11.84
CA ALA A 383 5.74 2.30 12.35
C ALA A 383 5.55 2.53 13.86
N ASP A 384 4.35 2.96 14.26
CA ASP A 384 4.00 3.17 15.68
C ASP A 384 3.93 1.87 16.48
N ALA A 385 3.74 0.72 15.80
CA ALA A 385 3.73 -0.58 16.47
C ALA A 385 5.13 -1.09 16.81
N ILE A 386 6.19 -0.57 16.18
CA ILE A 386 7.58 -0.95 16.43
C ILE A 386 8.30 0.03 17.36
N TRP A 387 8.14 1.34 17.15
CA TRP A 387 8.92 2.40 17.81
C TRP A 387 8.15 3.18 18.87
#